data_AF-A0A9E5WMP1-F1
#
_entry.id   AF-A0A9E5WMP1-F1
#
_cell.length_a   1.000
_cell.length_b   1.000
_cell.length_c   1.000
_cell.angle_alpha   90.00
_cell.angle_beta   90.00
_cell.angle_gamma   90.00
#
_symmetry.space_group_name_H-M   'P 1'
#
loop_
_entity.id
_entity.type
_entity.pdbx_description
1 polymer ?
#
loop_
_entity_poly.entity_id
_entity_poly.type
_entity_poly.pdbx_seq_one_letter_code
_entity_poly.pdbx_strand_id
1 'polypeptide(L)' 'EAEESLQGIREGTVYGTVVQNPYMYGYKSVEVLTALAQGDRSVIPPNRYIEIPARQIRRDNVDEFWADLKEKLKQAE' A
#
# COMPACT_ATOMS: atom_id res chain seq x y z
N GLU A 1 -13.83 -6.37 -2.26
CA GLU A 1 -14.50 -5.13 -2.72
C GLU A 1 -13.66 -4.23 -3.65
N ALA A 2 -12.39 -4.54 -3.95
CA ALA A 2 -11.61 -3.73 -4.91
C ALA A 2 -11.81 -4.13 -6.39
N GLU A 3 -12.26 -5.36 -6.64
CA GLU A 3 -12.15 -5.99 -7.96
C GLU A 3 -13.03 -5.33 -9.04
N GLU A 4 -14.27 -4.96 -8.69
CA GLU A 4 -15.19 -4.26 -9.59
C GLU A 4 -14.70 -2.84 -9.95
N SER A 5 -14.08 -2.15 -8.99
CA SER A 5 -13.50 -0.82 -9.24
C SER A 5 -12.29 -0.91 -10.18
N LEU A 6 -11.43 -1.91 -10.02
CA LEU A 6 -10.29 -2.12 -10.91
C LEU A 6 -10.76 -2.53 -12.32
N GLN A 7 -11.79 -3.39 -12.41
CA GLN A 7 -12.39 -3.74 -13.69
C GLN A 7 -12.98 -2.51 -14.39
N GLY A 8 -13.72 -1.67 -13.66
CA GLY A 8 -14.29 -0.44 -14.21
C GLY A 8 -13.24 0.55 -14.71
N ILE A 9 -12.06 0.61 -14.07
CA ILE A 9 -10.94 1.43 -14.55
C ILE A 9 -10.38 0.88 -15.87
N ARG A 10 -10.31 -0.44 -15.99
CA ARG A 10 -9.83 -1.13 -17.17
C ARG A 10 -10.78 -0.97 -18.37
N GLU A 11 -12.08 -1.04 -18.10
CA GLU A 11 -13.17 -0.86 -19.08
C GLU A 11 -13.46 0.62 -19.40
N GLY A 12 -12.94 1.54 -18.58
CA GLY A 12 -13.14 2.99 -18.75
C GLY A 12 -14.46 3.53 -18.21
N THR A 13 -15.23 2.72 -17.48
CA THR A 13 -16.46 3.15 -16.78
C THR A 13 -16.15 3.89 -15.47
N VAL A 14 -14.94 3.69 -14.93
CA VAL A 14 -14.39 4.40 -13.76
C VAL A 14 -13.09 5.10 -14.18
N TYR A 15 -12.89 6.36 -13.81
CA TYR A 15 -11.68 7.10 -14.20
C TYR A 15 -10.44 6.69 -13.37
N GLY A 16 -10.64 6.31 -12.11
CA GLY A 16 -9.57 5.92 -11.20
C GLY A 16 -10.09 5.71 -9.78
N THR A 17 -9.22 5.21 -8.91
CA THR A 17 -9.49 5.07 -7.47
C THR A 17 -8.24 5.39 -6.64
N VAL A 18 -8.42 5.55 -5.33
CA VAL A 18 -7.34 5.76 -4.37
C VAL A 18 -7.36 4.62 -3.38
N VAL A 19 -6.24 3.91 -3.24
CA VAL A 19 -6.12 2.74 -2.36
C VAL A 19 -5.09 2.97 -1.26
N GLN A 20 -5.35 2.39 -0.10
CA GLN A 20 -4.39 2.35 1.02
C GLN A 20 -3.28 1.32 0.75
N ASN A 21 -2.19 1.39 1.54
CA ASN A 21 -1.08 0.44 1.46
C ASN A 21 -0.88 -0.32 2.78
N PRO A 22 -1.83 -1.21 3.16
CA PRO A 22 -1.81 -1.89 4.46
C PRO A 22 -0.57 -2.77 4.65
N TYR A 23 -0.02 -3.34 3.57
CA TYR A 23 1.24 -4.09 3.62
C TYR A 23 2.38 -3.23 4.20
N MET A 24 2.54 -1.99 3.69
CA MET A 24 3.57 -1.08 4.18
C MET A 24 3.31 -0.63 5.61
N TYR A 25 2.06 -0.59 6.07
CA TYR A 25 1.75 -0.25 7.46
C TYR A 25 2.31 -1.32 8.39
N GLY A 26 2.07 -2.60 8.07
CA GLY A 26 2.64 -3.72 8.81
C GLY A 26 4.16 -3.73 8.76
N TYR A 27 4.73 -3.64 7.55
CA TYR A 27 6.18 -3.65 7.33
C TYR A 27 6.88 -2.53 8.12
N LYS A 28 6.43 -1.27 7.96
CA LYS A 28 7.03 -0.13 8.64
C LYS A 28 6.84 -0.16 10.15
N SER A 29 5.71 -0.69 10.63
CA SER A 29 5.52 -0.88 12.07
C SER A 29 6.59 -1.79 12.67
N VAL A 30 6.84 -2.95 12.05
CA VAL A 30 7.86 -3.89 12.54
C VAL A 30 9.26 -3.30 12.39
N GLU A 31 9.58 -2.68 11.26
CA GLU A 31 10.87 -2.02 11.02
C GLU A 31 11.21 -0.99 12.12
N VAL A 32 10.27 -0.10 12.43
CA VAL A 32 10.43 0.93 13.48
C VAL A 32 10.56 0.29 14.86
N LEU A 33 9.71 -0.69 15.19
CA LEU A 33 9.78 -1.38 16.48
C LEU A 33 11.12 -2.12 16.67
N THR A 34 11.65 -2.73 15.61
CA THR A 34 12.97 -3.39 15.63
C THR A 34 14.08 -2.38 15.89
N ALA A 35 14.11 -1.25 15.18
CA ALA A 35 15.11 -0.21 15.40
C ALA A 35 15.05 0.36 16.82
N LEU A 36 13.85 0.60 17.34
CA LEU A 36 13.66 1.05 18.72
C LEU A 36 14.14 0.03 19.75
N ALA A 37 13.91 -1.27 19.51
CA ALA A 37 14.42 -2.34 20.36
C ALA A 37 15.96 -2.42 20.37
N GLN A 38 16.60 -1.97 19.29
CA GLN A 38 18.06 -1.84 19.18
C GLN A 38 18.60 -0.52 19.74
N GLY A 39 17.73 0.36 20.26
CA GLY A 39 18.08 1.65 20.84
C GLY A 39 18.19 2.80 19.84
N ASP A 40 17.89 2.57 18.56
CA ASP A 40 17.88 3.62 17.55
C ASP A 40 16.56 4.40 17.58
N ARG A 41 16.62 5.63 18.08
CA ARG A 41 15.48 6.55 18.12
C ARG A 41 15.43 7.51 16.92
N SER A 42 16.43 7.49 16.05
CA SER A 42 16.49 8.35 14.86
C SER A 42 15.39 8.02 13.85
N VAL A 43 14.82 6.80 13.93
CA VAL A 43 13.69 6.36 13.12
C VAL A 43 12.37 7.07 13.41
N ILE A 44 12.27 7.83 14.51
CA ILE A 44 11.07 8.62 14.84
C ILE A 44 11.22 10.02 14.24
N PRO A 45 10.39 10.42 13.28
CA PRO A 45 10.43 11.77 12.73
C PRO A 45 10.06 12.84 13.78
N PRO A 46 10.51 14.10 13.62
CA PRO A 46 10.20 15.16 14.58
C PRO A 46 8.70 15.40 14.81
N ASN A 47 7.89 15.28 13.76
CA ASN A 47 6.43 15.40 13.82
C ASN A 47 5.72 14.14 14.34
N ARG A 48 6.49 13.08 14.68
CA ARG A 48 6.01 11.77 15.15
C ARG A 48 5.01 11.10 14.21
N TYR A 49 5.10 11.41 12.91
CA TYR A 49 4.23 10.87 11.89
C TYR A 49 5.06 10.29 10.75
N ILE A 50 4.83 9.01 10.47
CA ILE A 50 5.43 8.31 9.32
C ILE A 50 4.35 8.24 8.24
N GLU A 51 4.56 9.00 7.18
CA GLU A 51 3.66 9.00 6.04
C GLU A 51 3.83 7.72 5.23
N ILE A 52 2.73 6.99 5.04
CA ILE A 52 2.65 5.91 4.05
C ILE A 52 1.74 6.38 2.93
N PRO A 53 2.28 6.69 1.74
CA PRO A 53 1.50 7.30 0.69
C PRO A 53 0.42 6.35 0.18
N ALA A 54 -0.79 6.90 0.01
CA ALA A 54 -1.85 6.24 -0.73
C ALA A 54 -1.45 6.11 -2.21
N ARG A 55 -1.96 5.08 -2.89
CA ARG A 55 -1.70 4.85 -4.31
C ARG A 55 -2.90 5.30 -5.14
N GLN A 56 -2.66 6.10 -6.17
CA GLN A 56 -3.67 6.44 -7.17
C GLN A 56 -3.63 5.42 -8.29
N ILE A 57 -4.75 4.75 -8.53
CA ILE A 57 -4.89 3.74 -9.57
C ILE A 57 -5.72 4.29 -10.71
N ARG A 58 -5.17 4.24 -11.92
CA ARG A 58 -5.74 4.75 -13.17
C ARG A 58 -5.42 3.77 -14.30
N ARG A 59 -5.93 4.07 -15.49
CA ARG A 59 -5.85 3.19 -16.65
C ARG A 59 -4.41 2.78 -17.04
N ASP A 60 -3.43 3.63 -16.78
CA ASP A 60 -2.02 3.41 -17.07
C ASP A 60 -1.33 2.45 -16.10
N ASN A 61 -1.87 2.23 -14.88
CA ASN A 61 -1.23 1.40 -13.86
C ASN A 61 -2.14 0.33 -13.21
N VAL A 62 -3.41 0.23 -13.61
CA VAL A 62 -4.39 -0.71 -13.03
C VAL A 62 -3.97 -2.17 -13.16
N ASP A 63 -3.36 -2.54 -14.29
CA ASP A 63 -2.96 -3.93 -14.56
C ASP A 63 -1.77 -4.37 -13.69
N GLU A 64 -0.78 -3.48 -13.52
CA GLU A 64 0.37 -3.72 -12.64
C GLU A 64 -0.08 -3.85 -11.18
N PHE A 65 -0.93 -2.93 -10.71
CA PHE A 65 -1.45 -2.96 -9.35
C PHE A 65 -2.25 -4.24 -9.06
N TRP A 66 -3.06 -4.69 -10.02
CA TRP A 66 -3.89 -5.87 -9.82
C TRP A 66 -3.06 -7.16 -9.79
N ALA A 67 -1.96 -7.23 -10.53
CA ALA A 67 -1.00 -8.33 -10.44
C ALA A 67 -0.31 -8.37 -9.07
N ASP A 68 0.23 -7.23 -8.60
CA ASP A 68 0.83 -7.08 -7.26
C ASP A 68 -0.14 -7.49 -6.14
N LEU A 69 -1.41 -7.07 -6.26
CA LEU A 69 -2.45 -7.41 -5.28
C LEU A 69 -2.70 -8.91 -5.22
N LYS A 70 -2.79 -9.60 -6.37
CA LYS A 70 -3.01 -11.04 -6.42
C LYS A 70 -1.84 -11.83 -5.84
N GLU A 71 -0.61 -11.37 -6.06
CA GLU A 71 0.58 -12.02 -5.50
C GLU A 71 0.60 -11.90 -3.96
N LYS A 72 0.34 -10.70 -3.44
CA LYS A 72 0.31 -10.46 -1.99
C LYS A 72 -0.79 -11.24 -1.26
N LEU A 73 -1.95 -11.42 -1.89
CA LEU A 73 -3.04 -12.21 -1.30
C LEU A 73 -2.71 -13.71 -1.25
N LYS A 74 -2.03 -14.25 -2.27
CA LYS A 74 -1.58 -15.65 -2.27
C LYS A 74 -0.53 -15.94 -1.19
N GLN A 75 0.34 -14.98 -0.90
CA GLN A 75 1.37 -15.13 0.14
C GLN A 75 0.80 -15.05 1.57
N ALA A 76 -0.45 -14.58 1.72
CA ALA A 76 -1.13 -14.47 3.00
C ALA A 76 -1.95 -15.73 3.37
N GLU A 77 -2.05 -16.71 2.47
CA GLU A 77 -2.63 -18.04 2.69
C GLU A 77 -1.56 -19.06 3.12
#